data_AF-A0A846E1I2-F1
#
_entry.id   AF-A0A846E1I2-F1
#
_cell.length_a   1.000
_cell.length_b   1.000
_cell.length_c   1.000
_cell.angle_alpha   90.00
_cell.angle_beta   90.00
_cell.angle_gamma   90.00
#
_symmetry.space_group_name_H-M   'P 1'
#
loop_
_entity.id
_entity.type
_entity.pdbx_description
1 polymer ?
#
loop_
_entity_poly.entity_id
_entity_poly.type
_entity_poly.pdbx_seq_one_letter_code
_entity_poly.pdbx_strand_id
1 'polypeptide(L)'
;MQTAITGDLSSSCLRSRTSQAQEVISQYFLDCVTLQSPTDALESFANLFVEFTPHIASQNAYQALCSLLRANQEREFCLLLKRVFFILVNNWETSRQTHLTNQLIQLFKQLPHPSSFQSTQVNRLRVWLNNFVTSSDYQELLLYVTKFVG
;
A
#
# COMPACT_ATOMS: atom_id res chain seq x y z
N MET A 1 8.18 -45.65 1.33
CA MET A 1 7.33 -44.61 0.70
C MET A 1 6.98 -43.58 1.75
N GLN A 2 7.63 -42.41 1.78
CA GLN A 2 7.04 -41.23 2.41
C GLN A 2 7.74 -39.93 1.98
N THR A 3 6.97 -38.85 2.11
CA THR A 3 7.28 -37.41 2.06
C THR A 3 7.40 -36.74 0.69
N ALA A 4 6.34 -36.03 0.27
CA ALA A 4 6.36 -34.70 -0.35
C ALA A 4 4.95 -34.24 -0.79
N ILE A 5 4.10 -33.72 0.11
CA ILE A 5 2.84 -33.03 -0.31
C ILE A 5 2.59 -31.72 0.49
N THR A 6 3.18 -31.54 1.67
CA THR A 6 2.80 -30.44 2.58
C THR A 6 3.31 -29.04 2.18
N GLY A 7 4.34 -28.93 1.33
CA GLY A 7 4.95 -27.64 0.95
C GLY A 7 4.22 -26.86 -0.14
N ASP A 8 3.46 -27.54 -1.01
CA ASP A 8 2.94 -26.96 -2.26
C ASP A 8 1.54 -26.32 -2.08
N LEU A 9 0.69 -26.95 -1.25
CA LEU A 9 -0.64 -26.43 -0.87
C LEU A 9 -0.54 -25.17 -0.01
N SER A 10 0.41 -25.11 0.93
CA SER A 10 0.60 -23.93 1.79
C SER A 10 1.04 -22.71 0.97
N SER A 11 1.93 -22.93 0.00
CA SER A 11 2.46 -21.89 -0.89
C SER A 11 1.38 -21.33 -1.84
N SER A 12 0.52 -22.18 -2.40
CA SER A 12 -0.58 -21.74 -3.26
C SER A 12 -1.70 -21.02 -2.49
N CYS A 13 -2.05 -21.50 -1.29
CA CYS A 13 -2.99 -20.81 -0.40
C CYS A 13 -2.46 -19.47 0.13
N LEU A 14 -1.15 -19.36 0.37
CA LEU A 14 -0.51 -18.09 0.73
C LEU A 14 -0.54 -17.11 -0.46
N ARG A 15 -0.19 -17.57 -1.67
CA ARG A 15 -0.31 -16.75 -2.90
C ARG A 15 -1.74 -16.25 -3.12
N SER A 16 -2.73 -17.14 -2.99
CA SER A 16 -4.15 -16.78 -3.13
C SER A 16 -4.60 -15.75 -2.08
N ARG A 17 -4.20 -15.91 -0.81
CA ARG A 17 -4.51 -14.94 0.26
C ARG A 17 -3.84 -13.59 0.07
N THR A 18 -2.61 -13.59 -0.41
CA THR A 18 -1.90 -12.35 -0.74
C THR A 18 -2.54 -11.63 -1.92
N SER A 19 -2.89 -12.35 -2.99
CA SER A 19 -3.64 -11.78 -4.11
C SER A 19 -4.97 -11.20 -3.65
N GLN A 20 -5.69 -11.89 -2.77
CA GLN A 20 -6.93 -11.39 -2.18
C GLN A 20 -6.71 -10.11 -1.36
N ALA A 21 -5.65 -10.04 -0.56
CA ALA A 21 -5.34 -8.84 0.21
C ALA A 21 -5.01 -7.64 -0.70
N GLN A 22 -4.29 -7.89 -1.80
CA GLN A 22 -4.02 -6.86 -2.80
C GLN A 22 -5.31 -6.37 -3.45
N GLU A 23 -6.21 -7.28 -3.81
CA GLU A 23 -7.49 -6.98 -4.44
C GLU A 23 -8.38 -6.14 -3.52
N VAL A 24 -8.56 -6.58 -2.26
CA VAL A 24 -9.38 -5.86 -1.26
C VAL A 24 -8.87 -4.43 -1.04
N ILE A 25 -7.55 -4.25 -0.89
CA ILE A 25 -6.98 -2.92 -0.64
C ILE A 25 -7.03 -2.07 -1.92
N SER A 26 -6.76 -2.64 -3.09
CA SER A 26 -6.85 -1.91 -4.36
C SER A 26 -8.28 -1.45 -4.64
N GLN A 27 -9.27 -2.31 -4.41
CA GLN A 27 -10.69 -1.96 -4.56
C GLN A 27 -11.09 -0.85 -3.59
N TYR A 28 -10.65 -0.92 -2.33
CA TYR A 28 -10.88 0.15 -1.36
C TYR A 28 -10.40 1.52 -1.88
N PHE A 29 -9.18 1.60 -2.45
CA PHE A 29 -8.70 2.86 -3.01
C PHE A 29 -9.40 3.27 -4.30
N LEU A 30 -9.85 2.31 -5.11
CA LEU A 30 -10.68 2.60 -6.28
C LEU A 30 -12.02 3.23 -5.85
N ASP A 31 -12.63 2.70 -4.78
CA ASP A 31 -13.85 3.25 -4.20
C ASP A 31 -13.60 4.65 -3.62
N CYS A 32 -12.49 4.86 -2.90
CA CYS A 32 -12.10 6.18 -2.38
C CYS A 32 -12.03 7.24 -3.50
N VAL A 33 -11.31 6.96 -4.59
CA VAL A 33 -11.16 7.94 -5.69
C VAL A 33 -12.43 8.13 -6.54
N THR A 34 -13.39 7.21 -6.42
CA THR A 34 -14.66 7.27 -7.16
C THR A 34 -15.76 7.97 -6.37
N LEU A 35 -15.77 7.79 -5.04
CA LEU A 35 -16.89 8.19 -4.18
C LEU A 35 -16.57 9.38 -3.26
N GLN A 36 -15.30 9.65 -3.01
CA GLN A 36 -14.88 10.66 -2.04
C GLN A 36 -14.17 11.83 -2.74
N SER A 37 -13.92 12.91 -1.98
CA SER A 37 -13.10 13.99 -2.51
C SER A 37 -11.63 13.52 -2.66
N PRO A 38 -10.87 14.12 -3.59
CA PRO A 38 -9.46 13.80 -3.75
C PRO A 38 -8.63 13.93 -2.46
N THR A 39 -8.97 14.89 -1.59
CA THR A 39 -8.35 15.07 -0.27
C THR A 39 -8.68 13.92 0.70
N ASP A 40 -9.93 13.44 0.71
CA ASP A 40 -10.34 12.33 1.58
C ASP A 40 -9.70 11.00 1.14
N ALA A 41 -9.48 10.83 -0.17
CA ALA A 41 -8.74 9.69 -0.71
C ALA A 41 -7.25 9.69 -0.27
N LEU A 42 -6.63 10.87 -0.20
CA LEU A 42 -5.27 11.03 0.34
C LEU A 42 -5.25 10.76 1.86
N GLU A 43 -6.24 11.25 2.61
CA GLU A 43 -6.36 10.98 4.04
C GLU A 43 -6.56 9.47 4.30
N SER A 44 -7.37 8.81 3.49
CA SER A 44 -7.57 7.34 3.54
C SER A 44 -6.25 6.59 3.33
N PHE A 45 -5.37 7.09 2.46
CA PHE A 45 -4.03 6.54 2.29
C PHE A 45 -3.17 6.72 3.54
N ALA A 46 -3.13 7.93 4.09
CA ALA A 46 -2.36 8.24 5.30
C ALA A 46 -2.83 7.38 6.49
N ASN A 47 -4.15 7.30 6.72
CA ASN A 47 -4.73 6.52 7.81
C ASN A 47 -4.39 5.03 7.73
N LEU A 48 -4.45 4.45 6.52
CA LEU A 48 -4.21 3.02 6.34
C LEU A 48 -2.73 2.65 6.43
N PHE A 49 -1.85 3.39 5.74
CA PHE A 49 -0.44 3.00 5.60
C PHE A 49 0.51 3.74 6.54
N VAL A 50 0.27 5.02 6.83
CA VAL A 50 1.19 5.85 7.61
C VAL A 50 0.84 5.76 9.10
N GLU A 51 -0.40 6.09 9.44
CA GLU A 51 -0.89 6.08 10.82
C GLU A 51 -1.26 4.66 11.29
N PHE A 52 -1.45 3.73 10.36
CA PHE A 52 -1.83 2.34 10.61
C PHE A 52 -3.00 2.22 11.61
N THR A 53 -4.04 3.03 11.39
CA THR A 53 -5.18 3.15 12.30
C THR A 53 -6.41 2.48 11.68
N PRO A 54 -7.10 1.57 12.42
CA PRO A 54 -8.33 0.98 11.92
C PRO A 54 -9.44 2.04 11.89
N HIS A 55 -10.07 2.20 10.74
CA HIS A 55 -11.27 3.01 10.58
C HIS A 55 -12.42 2.13 10.08
N ILE A 56 -13.67 2.47 10.40
CA ILE A 56 -14.84 1.67 9.99
C ILE A 56 -14.87 1.52 8.46
N ALA A 57 -14.65 2.63 7.74
CA ALA A 57 -14.64 2.65 6.28
C ALA A 57 -13.48 1.83 5.66
N SER A 58 -12.40 1.60 6.41
CA SER A 58 -11.22 0.87 5.94
C SER A 58 -11.07 -0.51 6.57
N GLN A 59 -12.05 -1.00 7.34
CA GLN A 59 -11.88 -2.19 8.19
C GLN A 59 -11.40 -3.42 7.41
N ASN A 60 -11.97 -3.67 6.24
CA ASN A 60 -11.56 -4.80 5.39
C ASN A 60 -10.14 -4.61 4.82
N ALA A 61 -9.82 -3.40 4.35
CA ALA A 61 -8.48 -3.07 3.86
C ALA A 61 -7.42 -3.16 4.98
N TYR A 62 -7.75 -2.70 6.19
CA TYR A 62 -6.90 -2.81 7.36
C TYR A 62 -6.63 -4.27 7.74
N GLN A 63 -7.66 -5.13 7.74
CA GLN A 63 -7.50 -6.56 8.02
C GLN A 63 -6.69 -7.28 6.94
N ALA A 64 -6.88 -6.90 5.67
CA ALA A 64 -6.07 -7.38 4.55
C ALA A 64 -4.59 -6.98 4.73
N LEU A 65 -4.31 -5.73 5.11
CA LEU A 65 -2.96 -5.24 5.36
C LEU A 65 -2.32 -5.97 6.54
N CYS A 66 -3.04 -6.14 7.65
CA CYS A 66 -2.59 -6.94 8.78
C CYS A 66 -2.23 -8.38 8.36
N SER A 67 -3.00 -8.96 7.44
CA SER A 67 -2.75 -10.31 6.94
C SER A 67 -1.48 -10.40 6.10
N LEU A 68 -1.22 -9.41 5.23
CA LEU A 68 0.04 -9.29 4.49
C LEU A 68 1.24 -9.13 5.43
N LEU A 69 1.12 -8.25 6.43
CA LEU A 69 2.16 -8.03 7.44
C LEU A 69 2.45 -9.31 8.21
N ARG A 70 1.42 -10.04 8.67
CA ARG A 70 1.58 -11.33 9.37
C ARG A 70 2.23 -12.40 8.49
N ALA A 71 1.84 -12.47 7.22
CA ALA A 71 2.40 -13.42 6.25
C ALA A 71 3.82 -13.07 5.78
N ASN A 72 4.36 -11.92 6.21
CA ASN A 72 5.70 -11.42 5.90
C ASN A 72 5.97 -11.33 4.38
N GLN A 73 4.99 -10.89 3.61
CA GLN A 73 5.04 -10.79 2.14
C GLN A 73 5.42 -9.38 1.66
N GLU A 74 6.65 -8.94 1.92
CA GLU A 74 7.12 -7.59 1.57
C GLU A 74 7.00 -7.27 0.07
N ARG A 75 7.41 -8.20 -0.79
CA ARG A 75 7.31 -8.02 -2.25
C ARG A 75 5.88 -7.71 -2.70
N GLU A 76 4.93 -8.42 -2.12
CA GLU A 76 3.52 -8.29 -2.46
C GLU A 76 2.92 -7.01 -1.89
N PHE A 77 3.43 -6.54 -0.75
CA PHE A 77 3.14 -5.21 -0.24
C PHE A 77 3.69 -4.11 -1.16
N CYS A 78 4.92 -4.21 -1.67
CA CYS A 78 5.47 -3.23 -2.61
C CYS A 78 4.66 -3.17 -3.93
N LEU A 79 4.25 -4.32 -4.47
CA LEU A 79 3.39 -4.39 -5.65
C LEU A 79 2.03 -3.73 -5.40
N LEU A 80 1.43 -3.98 -4.23
CA LEU A 80 0.20 -3.32 -3.81
C LEU A 80 0.37 -1.80 -3.74
N LEU A 81 1.43 -1.34 -3.09
CA LEU A 81 1.67 0.08 -2.88
C LEU A 81 1.89 0.80 -4.22
N LYS A 82 2.59 0.16 -5.17
CA LYS A 82 2.70 0.63 -6.56
C LYS A 82 1.33 0.77 -7.23
N ARG A 83 0.44 -0.22 -7.10
CA ARG A 83 -0.93 -0.17 -7.64
C ARG A 83 -1.77 0.95 -7.01
N VAL A 84 -1.76 1.07 -5.69
CA VAL A 84 -2.49 2.13 -4.97
C VAL A 84 -2.01 3.50 -5.40
N PHE A 85 -0.69 3.70 -5.50
CA PHE A 85 -0.12 4.95 -5.99
C PHE A 85 -0.64 5.30 -7.39
N PHE A 86 -0.63 4.35 -8.32
CA PHE A 86 -1.18 4.58 -9.67
C PHE A 86 -2.68 4.88 -9.67
N ILE A 87 -3.48 4.22 -8.84
CA ILE A 87 -4.94 4.51 -8.73
C ILE A 87 -5.14 5.98 -8.33
N LEU A 88 -4.46 6.42 -7.28
CA LEU A 88 -4.56 7.80 -6.78
C LEU A 88 -4.09 8.81 -7.81
N VAL A 89 -2.86 8.65 -8.31
CA VAL A 89 -2.24 9.60 -9.25
C VAL A 89 -3.03 9.67 -10.55
N ASN A 90 -3.41 8.55 -11.16
CA ASN A 90 -4.16 8.58 -12.42
C ASN A 90 -5.49 9.32 -12.28
N ASN A 91 -6.18 9.14 -11.16
CA ASN A 91 -7.43 9.86 -10.89
C ASN A 91 -7.20 11.37 -10.69
N TRP A 92 -6.19 11.74 -9.93
CA TRP A 92 -5.87 13.14 -9.64
C TRP A 92 -5.32 13.89 -10.84
N GLU A 93 -4.47 13.28 -11.65
CA GLU A 93 -3.95 13.89 -12.89
C GLU A 93 -5.08 14.11 -13.90
N THR A 94 -6.00 13.16 -14.04
CA THR A 94 -7.19 13.32 -14.90
C THR A 94 -8.06 14.51 -14.46
N SER A 95 -8.12 14.79 -13.16
CA SER A 95 -8.87 15.91 -12.58
C SER A 95 -8.02 17.18 -12.35
N ARG A 96 -6.79 17.23 -12.86
CA ARG A 96 -5.82 18.34 -12.74
C ARG A 96 -5.45 18.70 -11.29
N GLN A 97 -5.45 17.73 -10.39
CA GLN A 97 -5.12 17.89 -8.97
C GLN A 97 -3.65 17.56 -8.66
N THR A 98 -2.71 18.11 -9.44
CA THR A 98 -1.25 17.86 -9.32
C THR A 98 -0.69 18.15 -7.91
N HIS A 99 -1.32 19.07 -7.18
CA HIS A 99 -0.95 19.39 -5.79
C HIS A 99 -1.13 18.20 -4.83
N LEU A 100 -2.07 17.29 -5.08
CA LEU A 100 -2.30 16.09 -4.25
C LEU A 100 -1.25 15.02 -4.52
N THR A 101 -0.84 14.85 -5.78
CA THR A 101 0.29 13.98 -6.13
C THR A 101 1.56 14.41 -5.37
N ASN A 102 1.81 15.73 -5.29
CA ASN A 102 2.90 16.27 -4.49
C ASN A 102 2.75 16.00 -3.00
N GLN A 103 1.54 16.13 -2.43
CA GLN A 103 1.30 15.80 -1.02
C GLN A 103 1.51 14.31 -0.73
N LEU A 104 1.06 13.42 -1.61
CA LEU A 104 1.32 11.98 -1.49
C LEU A 104 2.82 11.68 -1.48
N ILE A 105 3.60 12.33 -2.36
CA ILE A 105 5.08 12.23 -2.36
C ILE A 105 5.66 12.78 -1.05
N GLN A 106 5.11 13.85 -0.49
CA GLN A 106 5.56 14.39 0.80
C GLN A 106 5.30 13.43 1.96
N LEU A 107 4.16 12.71 1.97
CA LEU A 107 3.90 11.66 2.98
C LEU A 107 5.00 10.59 2.95
N PHE A 108 5.46 10.20 1.77
CA PHE A 108 6.58 9.26 1.63
C PHE A 108 7.92 9.79 2.18
N LYS A 109 8.16 11.10 2.10
CA LYS A 109 9.36 11.74 2.66
C LYS A 109 9.33 11.86 4.18
N GLN A 110 8.15 11.86 4.76
CA GLN A 110 7.91 12.02 6.20
C GLN A 110 7.55 10.70 6.88
N LEU A 111 7.85 9.57 6.25
CA LEU A 111 7.51 8.26 6.80
C LEU A 111 8.13 8.05 8.18
N PRO A 112 7.34 7.58 9.16
CA PRO A 112 7.86 7.32 10.49
C PRO A 112 8.86 6.17 10.45
N HIS A 113 9.92 6.29 11.25
CA HIS A 113 10.91 5.24 11.41
C HIS A 113 10.43 4.16 12.40
N PRO A 114 10.90 2.91 12.27
CA PRO A 114 10.64 1.86 13.26
C PRO A 114 11.12 2.30 14.64
N SER A 115 10.41 1.93 15.70
CA SER A 115 10.79 2.27 17.09
C SER A 115 10.47 1.15 18.06
N SER A 116 11.24 1.04 19.15
CA SER A 116 11.06 -0.02 20.16
C SER A 116 9.72 0.06 20.92
N PHE A 117 9.03 1.20 20.86
CA PHE A 117 7.74 1.41 21.53
C PHE A 117 6.53 0.98 20.69
N GLN A 118 6.75 0.54 19.46
CA GLN A 118 5.69 0.16 18.52
C GLN A 118 5.57 -1.36 18.38
N SER A 119 4.38 -1.82 17.97
CA SER A 119 4.16 -3.25 17.72
C SER A 119 5.02 -3.78 16.57
N THR A 120 5.27 -5.09 16.56
CA THR A 120 6.02 -5.76 15.48
C THR A 120 5.41 -5.50 14.09
N GLN A 121 4.08 -5.42 14.00
CA GLN A 121 3.40 -5.17 12.73
C GLN A 121 3.61 -3.73 12.25
N VAL A 122 3.48 -2.75 13.15
CA VAL A 122 3.74 -1.33 12.84
C VAL A 122 5.19 -1.13 12.40
N ASN A 123 6.15 -1.69 13.14
CA ASN A 123 7.56 -1.60 12.77
C ASN A 123 7.85 -2.26 11.43
N ARG A 124 7.24 -3.42 11.15
CA ARG A 124 7.38 -4.09 9.85
C ARG A 124 6.83 -3.23 8.72
N LEU A 125 5.64 -2.66 8.89
CA LEU A 125 5.06 -1.75 7.90
C LEU A 125 5.97 -0.56 7.62
N ARG A 126 6.51 0.06 8.67
CA ARG A 126 7.47 1.18 8.53
C ARG A 126 8.73 0.77 7.78
N VAL A 127 9.32 -0.39 8.10
CA VAL A 127 10.47 -0.91 7.35
C VAL A 127 10.11 -1.08 5.87
N TRP A 128 8.98 -1.72 5.57
CA TRP A 128 8.56 -1.97 4.18
C TRP A 128 8.27 -0.68 3.40
N LEU A 129 7.66 0.32 4.04
CA LEU A 129 7.44 1.64 3.44
C LEU A 129 8.76 2.34 3.15
N ASN A 130 9.72 2.30 4.09
CA ASN A 130 11.05 2.89 3.88
C ASN A 130 11.83 2.15 2.78
N ASN A 131 11.77 0.81 2.75
CA ASN A 131 12.39 0.02 1.69
C ASN A 131 11.78 0.36 0.32
N PHE A 132 10.46 0.48 0.24
CA PHE A 132 9.78 0.86 -0.99
C PHE A 132 10.26 2.21 -1.53
N VAL A 133 10.35 3.27 -0.71
CA VAL A 133 10.79 4.59 -1.18
C VAL A 133 12.26 4.62 -1.63
N THR A 134 13.07 3.67 -1.17
CA THR A 134 14.46 3.50 -1.63
C THR A 134 14.59 2.57 -2.84
N SER A 135 13.49 1.93 -3.27
CA SER A 135 13.50 0.93 -4.34
C SER A 135 13.47 1.57 -5.74
N SER A 136 13.89 0.79 -6.75
CA SER A 136 13.77 1.17 -8.15
C SER A 136 12.31 1.34 -8.59
N ASP A 137 11.38 0.60 -8.00
CA ASP A 137 9.95 0.72 -8.30
C ASP A 137 9.43 2.12 -7.96
N TYR A 138 9.86 2.70 -6.84
CA TYR A 138 9.48 4.05 -6.46
C TYR A 138 10.16 5.11 -7.33
N GLN A 139 11.42 4.91 -7.72
CA GLN A 139 12.11 5.80 -8.65
C GLN A 139 11.40 5.85 -10.01
N GLU A 140 10.98 4.69 -10.53
CA GLU A 140 10.19 4.60 -11.77
C GLU A 140 8.85 5.35 -11.64
N LEU A 141 8.18 5.23 -10.49
CA LEU A 141 6.95 5.96 -10.19
C LEU A 141 7.16 7.48 -10.19
N LEU A 142 8.24 7.97 -9.57
CA LEU A 142 8.56 9.40 -9.58
C LEU A 142 8.82 9.90 -11.01
N LEU A 143 9.56 9.13 -11.82
CA LEU A 143 9.78 9.46 -13.23
C LEU A 143 8.46 9.51 -14.01
N TYR A 144 7.54 8.59 -13.75
CA TYR A 144 6.20 8.61 -14.35
C TYR A 144 5.45 9.91 -13.99
N VAL A 145 5.39 10.26 -12.70
CA VAL A 145 4.71 11.49 -12.24
C VAL A 145 5.32 12.75 -12.87
N THR A 146 6.65 12.84 -12.94
CA THR A 146 7.32 14.02 -13.51
C THR A 146 6.99 14.27 -14.98
N LYS A 147 6.49 13.26 -15.72
CA LYS A 147 6.03 13.42 -17.11
C LYS A 147 4.68 14.14 -17.22
N PHE A 148 3.87 14.16 -16.15
CA PHE A 148 2.57 14.85 -16.13
C PHE A 148 2.66 16.28 -15.57
N VAL A 149 3.72 16.57 -14.81
CA VAL A 149 3.98 17.90 -14.24
C VAL A 149 4.65 18.85 -15.28
N GLY A 150 4.88 18.38 -16.51
CA GLY A 150 5.47 19.13 -17.63
C GLY A 150 4.46 19.80 -18.54
#